data_AF-A0A537PWV4-F1
#
_entry.id   AF-A0A537PWV4-F1
#
_cell.length_a   1.000
_cell.length_b   1.000
_cell.length_c   1.000
_cell.angle_alpha   90.00
_cell.angle_beta   90.00
_cell.angle_gamma   90.00
#
_symmetry.space_group_name_H-M   'P 1'
#
loop_
_entity.id
_entity.type
_entity.pdbx_description
1 polymer ?
#
loop_
_entity_poly.entity_id
_entity_poly.type
_entity_poly.pdbx_seq_one_letter_code
_entity_poly.pdbx_strand_id
1 'polypeptide(L)'
;MRLSRPIFIHAGTFDAWPDELRQAIRNAAIDAVAFQRELAVAEERQARTAMQDRGCEILELAPDAHEAFVAAVRPLRAEARHTYGDEALALAGSP
;
A
#
# COMPACT_ATOMS: atom_id res chain seq x y z
N MET A 1 4.84 5.69 3.01
CA MET A 1 4.72 4.22 2.84
C MET A 1 3.24 3.85 2.73
N ARG A 2 2.75 3.45 1.55
CA ARG A 2 1.35 3.02 1.38
C ARG A 2 1.19 1.59 1.91
N LEU A 3 0.94 1.44 3.22
CA LEU A 3 0.46 0.18 3.76
C LEU A 3 -0.91 -0.11 3.14
N SER A 4 -1.03 -1.18 2.35
CA SER A 4 -2.34 -1.65 1.93
C SER A 4 -3.09 -2.10 3.20
N ARG A 5 -4.26 -1.52 3.44
CA ARG A 5 -5.16 -1.91 4.53
C ARG A 5 -6.34 -2.63 3.90
N PRO A 6 -6.17 -3.91 3.50
CA PRO A 6 -7.26 -4.66 2.91
C PRO A 6 -8.44 -4.76 3.89
N ILE A 7 -9.65 -4.66 3.34
CA ILE A 7 -10.88 -4.94 4.06
C ILE A 7 -11.21 -6.42 3.82
N PHE A 8 -11.25 -7.20 4.89
CA PHE A 8 -11.57 -8.63 4.82
C PHE A 8 -12.93 -8.92 5.43
N ILE A 9 -13.61 -9.91 4.85
CA ILE A 9 -14.86 -10.47 5.37
C ILE A 9 -14.83 -11.99 5.23
N HIS A 10 -15.51 -12.70 6.14
CA HIS A 10 -15.65 -14.16 6.06
C HIS A 10 -16.45 -14.56 4.81
N ALA A 11 -15.85 -15.38 3.94
CA ALA A 11 -16.41 -15.73 2.64
C ALA A 11 -17.77 -16.42 2.74
N GLY A 12 -17.91 -17.46 3.59
CA GLY A 12 -19.17 -18.20 3.71
C GLY A 12 -20.34 -17.35 4.22
N THR A 13 -20.06 -16.35 5.05
CA THR A 13 -21.09 -15.40 5.51
C THR A 13 -21.46 -14.43 4.40
N PHE A 14 -20.47 -13.92 3.68
CA PHE A 14 -20.69 -13.01 2.56
C PHE A 14 -21.52 -13.69 1.46
N ASP A 15 -21.18 -14.92 1.09
CA ASP A 15 -21.84 -15.66 0.01
C ASP A 15 -23.29 -16.04 0.36
N ALA A 16 -23.59 -16.23 1.65
CA ALA A 16 -24.94 -16.53 2.13
C ALA A 16 -25.88 -15.30 2.16
N TRP A 17 -25.37 -14.08 1.97
CA TRP A 17 -26.20 -12.87 1.95
C TRP A 17 -26.97 -12.73 0.65
N PRO A 18 -28.10 -11.99 0.66
CA PRO A 18 -28.77 -11.58 -0.58
C PRO A 18 -27.83 -10.82 -1.52
N ASP A 19 -28.03 -11.00 -2.83
CA ASP A 19 -27.20 -10.41 -3.89
C ASP A 19 -27.07 -8.89 -3.76
N GLU A 20 -28.18 -8.21 -3.44
CA GLU A 20 -28.22 -6.77 -3.24
C GLU A 20 -27.30 -6.32 -2.10
N LEU A 21 -27.29 -7.06 -0.98
CA LEU A 21 -26.40 -6.76 0.15
C LEU A 21 -24.93 -7.03 -0.21
N ARG A 22 -24.65 -8.11 -0.95
CA ARG A 22 -23.29 -8.40 -1.43
C ARG A 22 -22.78 -7.29 -2.35
N GLN A 23 -23.62 -6.77 -3.24
CA GLN A 23 -23.27 -5.66 -4.12
C GLN A 23 -23.07 -4.36 -3.34
N ALA A 24 -23.97 -4.02 -2.42
CA ALA A 24 -23.86 -2.83 -1.59
C ALA A 24 -22.56 -2.80 -0.78
N ILE A 25 -22.18 -3.91 -0.16
CA ILE A 25 -20.93 -3.99 0.62
C ILE A 25 -19.68 -3.93 -0.27
N ARG A 26 -19.72 -4.52 -1.47
CA ARG A 26 -18.60 -4.38 -2.43
C ARG A 26 -18.40 -2.92 -2.82
N ASN A 27 -19.49 -2.21 -3.16
CA ASN A 27 -19.43 -0.81 -3.53
C ASN A 27 -18.93 0.06 -2.37
N ALA A 28 -19.48 -0.14 -1.16
CA ALA A 28 -19.04 0.57 0.03
C ALA A 28 -17.55 0.33 0.34
N ALA A 29 -17.03 -0.88 0.13
CA ALA A 29 -15.61 -1.18 0.31
C ALA A 29 -14.73 -0.44 -0.72
N ILE A 30 -15.16 -0.37 -1.99
CA ILE A 30 -14.46 0.39 -3.03
C ILE A 30 -14.39 1.87 -2.65
N ASP A 31 -15.53 2.46 -2.27
CA ASP A 31 -15.62 3.87 -1.90
C ASP A 31 -14.78 4.16 -0.65
N ALA A 32 -14.83 3.30 0.36
CA ALA A 32 -14.03 3.43 1.57
C ALA A 32 -12.52 3.36 1.25
N VAL A 33 -12.09 2.48 0.35
CA VAL A 33 -10.68 2.37 -0.06
C VAL A 33 -10.23 3.62 -0.80
N ALA A 34 -11.06 4.18 -1.69
CA ALA A 34 -10.76 5.43 -2.37
C ALA A 34 -10.58 6.59 -1.37
N PHE A 35 -11.55 6.74 -0.47
CA PHE A 35 -11.52 7.76 0.58
C PHE A 35 -10.30 7.63 1.50
N GLN A 36 -9.99 6.41 1.96
CA GLN A 36 -8.83 6.16 2.81
C GLN A 36 -7.49 6.50 2.14
N ARG A 37 -7.38 6.31 0.81
CA ARG A 37 -6.16 6.66 0.06
C ARG A 37 -5.94 8.16 0.01
N GLU A 38 -7.00 8.93 -0.16
CA GLU A 38 -6.92 10.40 -0.14
C GLU A 38 -6.56 10.92 1.24
N LEU A 39 -7.19 10.36 2.28
CA LEU A 39 -6.90 10.71 3.66
C LEU A 39 -5.44 10.40 4.02
N ALA A 40 -4.92 9.23 3.65
CA ALA A 40 -3.52 8.86 3.92
C ALA A 40 -2.52 9.84 3.31
N VAL A 41 -2.79 10.35 2.10
CA VAL A 41 -1.96 11.37 1.45
C VAL A 41 -2.03 12.71 2.20
N ALA A 42 -3.19 13.08 2.73
CA ALA A 42 -3.32 14.27 3.56
C ALA A 42 -2.60 14.12 4.90
N GLU A 43 -2.73 12.97 5.56
CA GLU A 43 -2.04 12.62 6.80
C GLU A 43 -0.52 12.64 6.63
N GLU A 44 0.01 12.11 5.52
CA GLU A 44 1.45 12.16 5.22
C GLU A 44 1.96 13.60 5.13
N ARG A 45 1.22 14.51 4.48
CA ARG A 45 1.57 15.93 4.44
C ARG A 45 1.53 16.57 5.82
N GLN A 46 0.47 16.33 6.60
CA GLN A 46 0.32 16.87 7.95
C GLN A 46 1.43 16.38 8.88
N ALA A 47 1.77 15.09 8.80
CA ALA A 47 2.86 14.51 9.56
C ALA A 47 4.20 15.13 9.17
N ARG A 48 4.43 15.36 7.87
CA ARG A 48 5.63 16.06 7.37
C ARG A 48 5.77 17.45 7.98
N THR A 49 4.72 18.26 7.94
CA THR A 49 4.70 19.60 8.54
C THR A 49 4.93 19.53 10.05
N ALA A 50 4.26 18.63 10.76
CA ALA A 50 4.42 18.49 12.21
C ALA A 50 5.84 18.08 12.62
N MET A 51 6.54 17.27 11.80
CA MET A 51 7.95 16.97 12.02
C MET A 51 8.83 18.21 11.83
N GLN A 52 8.60 18.99 10.78
CA GLN A 52 9.37 20.22 10.51
C GLN A 52 9.15 21.28 11.60
N ASP A 53 7.91 21.46 12.09
CA ASP A 53 7.58 22.39 13.18
C ASP A 53 8.28 22.03 14.49
N ARG A 54 8.61 20.74 14.68
CA ARG A 54 9.39 20.23 15.81
C ARG A 54 10.91 20.32 15.59
N GLY A 55 11.34 20.95 14.50
CA GLY A 55 12.75 21.11 14.15
C GLY A 55 13.40 19.86 13.56
N CYS A 56 12.63 18.86 13.12
CA CYS A 56 13.18 17.70 12.43
C CYS A 56 13.58 18.06 10.99
N GLU A 57 14.77 17.60 10.59
CA GLU A 57 15.22 17.65 9.19
C GLU A 57 14.68 16.45 8.41
N ILE A 58 14.20 16.69 7.19
CA ILE A 58 13.73 15.64 6.29
C ILE A 58 14.66 15.58 5.09
N LEU A 59 15.51 14.55 5.06
CA LEU A 59 16.48 14.32 4.01
C LEU A 59 15.85 13.52 2.86
N GLU A 60 15.89 14.08 1.66
CA GLU A 60 15.55 13.38 0.43
C GLU A 60 16.78 12.65 -0.10
N LEU A 61 16.62 11.39 -0.54
CA LEU A 61 17.74 10.63 -1.08
C LEU A 61 18.21 11.21 -2.40
N ALA A 62 19.51 11.49 -2.49
CA ALA A 62 20.15 11.76 -3.76
C ALA A 62 20.07 10.53 -4.69
N PRO A 63 20.13 10.70 -6.02
CA PRO A 63 19.96 9.60 -6.97
C PRO A 63 20.94 8.43 -6.74
N ASP A 64 22.20 8.73 -6.43
CA ASP A 64 23.24 7.75 -6.12
C ASP A 64 22.95 6.97 -4.82
N ALA A 65 22.48 7.67 -3.79
CA ALA A 65 22.05 7.05 -2.53
C ALA A 65 20.83 6.15 -2.73
N HIS A 66 19.89 6.54 -3.59
CA HIS A 66 18.75 5.71 -3.96
C HIS A 66 19.19 4.45 -4.74
N GLU A 67 20.13 4.58 -5.69
CA GLU A 67 20.69 3.43 -6.41
C GLU A 67 21.42 2.46 -5.46
N ALA A 68 22.19 2.97 -4.51
CA ALA A 68 22.85 2.17 -3.49
C ALA A 68 21.84 1.41 -2.63
N PHE A 69 20.74 2.07 -2.24
CA PHE A 69 19.63 1.42 -1.52
C PHE A 69 18.98 0.30 -2.36
N VAL A 70 18.65 0.57 -3.63
CA VAL A 70 18.08 -0.43 -4.55
C VAL A 70 19.02 -1.63 -4.73
N ALA A 71 20.32 -1.39 -4.84
CA ALA A 71 21.32 -2.45 -4.92
C ALA A 71 21.36 -3.29 -3.65
N ALA A 72 21.33 -2.65 -2.47
CA ALA A 72 21.37 -3.32 -1.18
C ALA A 72 20.14 -4.22 -0.94
N VAL A 73 18.94 -3.80 -1.36
CA VAL A 73 17.70 -4.59 -1.18
C VAL A 73 17.44 -5.61 -2.28
N ARG A 74 18.27 -5.65 -3.33
CA ARG A 74 18.12 -6.58 -4.46
C ARG A 74 18.00 -8.06 -4.06
N PRO A 75 18.75 -8.58 -3.06
CA PRO A 75 18.62 -9.98 -2.63
C PRO A 75 17.22 -10.32 -2.13
N LEU A 76 16.54 -9.41 -1.42
CA LEU A 76 15.17 -9.61 -0.93
C LEU A 76 14.18 -9.75 -2.10
N ARG A 77 14.40 -9.00 -3.18
CA ARG A 77 13.58 -9.12 -4.39
C ARG A 77 13.84 -10.43 -5.13
N ALA A 78 15.08 -10.92 -5.13
CA ALA A 78 15.42 -12.21 -5.71
C ALA A 78 14.79 -13.38 -4.91
N GLU A 79 14.80 -13.29 -3.58
CA GLU A 79 14.10 -14.23 -2.71
C GLU A 79 12.59 -14.21 -2.95
N ALA A 80 11.97 -13.02 -2.96
CA ALA A 80 10.55 -12.88 -3.27
C ALA A 80 10.20 -13.48 -4.64
N ARG A 81 11.06 -13.31 -5.64
CA ARG A 81 10.88 -13.90 -6.97
C ARG A 81 10.95 -15.42 -6.94
N HIS A 82 11.85 -15.99 -6.14
CA HIS A 82 11.91 -17.43 -5.94
C HIS A 82 10.64 -17.97 -5.24
N THR A 83 10.14 -17.27 -4.22
CA THR A 83 8.98 -17.72 -3.43
C THR A 83 7.65 -17.57 -4.16
N TYR A 84 7.43 -16.43 -4.81
CA TYR A 84 6.12 -16.07 -5.37
C TYR A 84 6.05 -16.22 -6.90
N GLY A 85 7.18 -16.39 -7.56
CA GLY A 85 7.26 -16.44 -9.02
C GLY A 85 7.15 -15.06 -9.67
N ASP A 86 7.49 -15.00 -10.96
CA ASP A 86 7.53 -13.76 -11.72
C ASP A 86 6.14 -13.16 -11.96
N GLU A 87 5.13 -14.00 -12.16
CA GLU A 87 3.76 -13.56 -12.45
C GLU A 87 3.14 -12.82 -11.26
N ALA A 88 3.28 -13.35 -10.04
CA ALA A 88 2.77 -12.69 -8.83
C ALA A 88 3.47 -11.36 -8.55
N LEU A 89 4.79 -11.27 -8.79
CA LEU A 89 5.51 -10.01 -8.64
C LEU A 89 5.13 -8.97 -9.70
N ALA A 90 4.84 -9.40 -10.93
CA ALA A 90 4.36 -8.48 -11.97
C ALA A 90 3.01 -7.85 -11.58
N LEU A 91 2.12 -8.61 -10.93
CA LEU A 91 0.83 -8.12 -10.44
C LEU A 91 0.93 -7.14 -9.27
N ALA A 92 1.98 -7.25 -8.44
CA ALA A 92 2.23 -6.33 -7.32
C ALA A 92 2.74 -4.94 -7.77
N GLY A 93 2.91 -4.74 -9.08
CA GLY A 93 3.57 -3.59 -9.67
C GLY A 93 5.05 -3.89 -9.86
N SER A 94 5.43 -4.13 -11.13
CA SER A 94 6.83 -3.98 -11.53
C SER A 94 7.26 -2.52 -11.37
N PRO A 95 8.57 -2.24 -11.21
CA PRO A 95 9.08 -0.93 -11.61
C PRO A 95 8.69 -0.62 -13.07
#